data_AF-A0A7Y5IXI3-F1
#
_entry.id   AF-A0A7Y5IXI3-F1
#
_cell.length_a   1.000
_cell.length_b   1.000
_cell.length_c   1.000
_cell.angle_alpha   90.00
_cell.angle_beta   90.00
_cell.angle_gamma   90.00
#
_symmetry.space_group_name_H-M   'P 1'
#
loop_
_entity.id
_entity.type
_entity.pdbx_description
1 polymer ?
#
loop_
_entity_poly.entity_id
_entity_poly.type
_entity_poly.pdbx_seq_one_letter_code
_entity_poly.pdbx_strand_id
1 'polypeptide(L)'
;MNLSLKPGEWYTLRAEDRGNEIVAFLDGNEMFRYPTPDRAAGTVGLAVKTGKAAFDHFSASLYSAGVDNLPTPPEPPRSTSGDPSPPLRPYSSRAGTNLIENPPSKDFQPPKGD
;
A
#
# COMPACT_ATOMS: atom_id res chain seq x y z
N MET A 1 8.23 -21.07 -12.53
CA MET A 1 6.93 -20.97 -11.84
C MET A 1 5.93 -20.40 -12.83
N ASN A 2 4.76 -21.02 -13.02
CA ASN A 2 3.72 -20.46 -13.89
C ASN A 2 2.67 -19.80 -13.01
N LEU A 3 2.65 -18.46 -13.00
CA LEU A 3 1.71 -17.68 -12.19
C LEU A 3 0.48 -17.34 -13.03
N SER A 4 -0.67 -17.91 -12.69
CA SER A 4 -1.93 -17.65 -13.39
C SER A 4 -2.81 -16.71 -12.59
N LEU A 5 -2.67 -15.41 -12.81
CA LEU A 5 -3.56 -14.39 -12.24
C LEU A 5 -4.82 -14.24 -13.09
N LYS A 6 -5.98 -14.14 -12.45
CA LYS A 6 -7.28 -13.97 -13.10
C LYS A 6 -7.79 -12.55 -12.89
N PRO A 7 -8.29 -11.88 -13.95
CA PRO A 7 -8.94 -10.57 -13.79
C PRO A 7 -10.12 -10.64 -12.83
N GLY A 8 -10.26 -9.64 -11.96
CA GLY A 8 -11.38 -9.53 -11.02
C GLY A 8 -11.19 -10.27 -9.70
N GLU A 9 -10.11 -11.05 -9.55
CA GLU A 9 -9.76 -11.70 -8.29
C GLU A 9 -8.86 -10.82 -7.41
N TRP A 10 -9.03 -10.94 -6.10
CA TRP A 10 -8.16 -10.29 -5.11
C TRP A 10 -6.97 -11.19 -4.79
N TYR A 11 -5.80 -10.56 -4.65
CA TYR A 11 -4.55 -11.22 -4.31
C TYR A 11 -3.84 -10.45 -3.20
N THR A 12 -3.16 -11.17 -2.30
CA THR A 12 -2.32 -10.59 -1.26
C THR A 12 -0.87 -10.61 -1.69
N LEU A 13 -0.33 -9.43 -1.99
CA LEU A 13 1.11 -9.26 -2.25
C LEU A 13 1.83 -8.85 -0.97
N ARG A 14 2.92 -9.54 -0.64
CA ARG A 14 3.82 -9.15 0.45
C ARG A 14 5.26 -9.16 -0.05
N ALA A 15 6.04 -8.15 0.32
CA ALA A 15 7.48 -8.12 0.10
C ALA A 15 8.18 -7.91 1.45
N GLU A 16 9.23 -8.69 1.71
CA GLU A 16 10.06 -8.59 2.89
C GLU A 16 11.49 -8.24 2.45
N ASP A 17 12.00 -7.10 2.90
CA ASP A 17 13.43 -6.78 2.80
C ASP A 17 14.15 -7.37 4.01
N ARG A 18 15.01 -8.37 3.76
CA ARG A 18 15.80 -9.07 4.78
C ARG A 18 17.25 -8.59 4.83
N GLY A 19 17.53 -7.45 4.20
CA GLY A 19 18.82 -6.77 4.23
C GLY A 19 19.77 -7.18 3.11
N ASN A 20 19.87 -8.45 2.72
CA ASN A 20 20.67 -8.88 1.56
C ASN A 20 19.82 -9.39 0.39
N GLU A 21 18.52 -9.56 0.62
CA GLU A 21 17.57 -10.01 -0.36
C GLU A 21 16.19 -9.41 -0.06
N ILE A 22 15.41 -9.22 -1.12
CA ILE A 22 13.97 -9.00 -1.05
C ILE A 22 13.29 -10.33 -1.37
N VAL A 23 12.39 -10.77 -0.51
CA VAL A 23 11.57 -11.96 -0.70
C VAL A 23 10.14 -11.53 -0.99
N ALA A 24 9.60 -11.97 -2.12
CA ALA A 24 8.23 -11.66 -2.52
C ALA A 24 7.31 -12.87 -2.32
N PHE A 25 6.09 -12.61 -1.84
CA PHE A 25 5.05 -13.59 -1.60
C PHE A 25 3.76 -13.19 -2.31
N LEU A 26 3.03 -14.17 -2.82
CA LEU A 26 1.67 -14.04 -3.32
C LEU A 26 0.77 -15.03 -2.60
N ASP A 27 -0.27 -14.52 -1.94
CA ASP A 27 -1.21 -15.31 -1.13
C ASP A 27 -0.47 -16.21 -0.12
N GLY A 28 0.59 -15.67 0.49
CA GLY A 28 1.45 -16.37 1.46
C GLY A 28 2.50 -17.31 0.86
N ASN A 29 2.43 -17.61 -0.44
CA ASN A 29 3.41 -18.46 -1.11
C ASN A 29 4.61 -17.64 -1.58
N GLU A 30 5.83 -18.09 -1.26
CA GLU A 30 7.04 -17.47 -1.77
C GLU A 30 7.10 -17.60 -3.29
N MET A 31 7.27 -16.47 -3.96
CA MET A 31 7.29 -16.36 -5.42
C MET A 31 8.72 -16.30 -5.94
N PHE A 32 9.52 -15.40 -5.39
CA PHE A 32 10.91 -15.20 -5.78
C PHE A 32 11.71 -14.46 -4.71
N ARG A 33 13.03 -14.52 -4.88
CA ARG A 33 14.04 -13.79 -4.10
C ARG A 33 14.87 -12.94 -5.03
N TYR A 34 15.16 -11.71 -4.61
CA TYR A 34 15.98 -10.78 -5.37
C TYR A 34 17.13 -10.27 -4.51
N PRO A 35 18.40 -10.54 -4.86
CA PRO A 35 19.55 -10.04 -4.12
C PRO A 35 19.66 -8.51 -4.16
N THR A 36 19.95 -7.89 -3.01
CA THR A 36 20.09 -6.42 -2.86
C THR A 36 21.47 -6.06 -2.31
N PRO A 37 22.54 -6.12 -3.13
CA PRO A 37 23.91 -5.87 -2.66
C PRO A 37 24.14 -4.46 -2.13
N ASP A 38 23.43 -3.46 -2.68
CA ASP A 38 23.74 -2.05 -2.46
C ASP A 38 22.84 -1.34 -1.42
N ARG A 39 21.95 -2.08 -0.74
CA ARG A 39 21.12 -1.64 0.41
C ARG A 39 20.63 -0.18 0.37
N ALA A 40 20.11 0.27 -0.77
CA ALA A 40 19.59 1.62 -0.86
C ALA A 40 18.26 1.72 -0.09
N ALA A 41 18.24 2.57 0.95
CA ALA A 41 16.99 2.94 1.61
C ALA A 41 16.09 3.69 0.61
N GLY A 42 14.79 3.44 0.67
CA GLY A 42 13.85 4.00 -0.28
C GLY A 42 12.44 4.11 0.25
N THR A 43 11.58 4.72 -0.55
CA THR A 43 10.14 4.78 -0.31
C THR A 43 9.46 3.52 -0.86
N VAL A 44 8.32 3.17 -0.26
CA VAL A 44 7.42 2.15 -0.79
C VAL A 44 6.21 2.82 -1.45
N GLY A 45 5.63 2.15 -2.45
CA GLY A 45 4.47 2.68 -3.15
C GLY A 45 3.77 1.64 -4.01
N LEU A 46 2.64 2.05 -4.58
CA LEU A 46 1.82 1.24 -5.48
C LEU A 46 1.96 1.78 -6.90
N ALA A 47 2.15 0.87 -7.86
CA ALA A 47 2.31 1.23 -9.27
C ALA A 47 1.38 0.38 -10.15
N VAL A 48 0.76 1.02 -11.14
CA VAL A 48 -0.08 0.36 -12.15
C VAL A 48 0.46 0.74 -13.53
N LYS A 49 0.79 -0.26 -14.36
CA LYS A 49 1.41 -0.03 -15.68
C LYS A 49 0.42 -0.08 -16.84
N THR A 50 -0.39 -1.14 -16.95
CA THR A 50 -1.14 -1.46 -18.18
C THR A 50 -2.64 -1.68 -17.98
N GLY A 51 -3.24 -1.18 -16.89
CA GLY A 51 -4.66 -1.43 -16.63
C GLY A 51 -5.24 -0.65 -15.47
N LYS A 52 -6.40 -1.12 -15.00
CA LYS A 52 -7.03 -0.65 -13.76
C LYS A 52 -6.77 -1.72 -12.69
N ALA A 53 -6.34 -1.27 -11.52
CA ALA A 53 -6.21 -2.10 -10.34
C ALA A 53 -6.83 -1.36 -9.16
N ALA A 54 -7.47 -2.12 -8.28
CA ALA A 54 -7.87 -1.64 -6.97
C ALA A 54 -6.85 -2.15 -5.94
N PHE A 55 -6.56 -1.32 -4.95
CA PHE A 55 -5.71 -1.68 -3.83
C PHE A 55 -6.48 -1.45 -2.55
N ASP A 56 -6.33 -2.37 -1.61
CA ASP A 56 -6.93 -2.27 -0.29
C ASP A 56 -5.96 -2.85 0.75
N HIS A 57 -6.10 -2.44 2.01
CA HIS A 57 -5.26 -2.89 3.13
C HIS A 57 -3.74 -2.72 2.92
N PHE A 58 -3.33 -1.64 2.24
CA PHE A 58 -1.91 -1.32 2.07
C PHE A 58 -1.26 -0.92 3.40
N SER A 59 -0.17 -1.59 3.76
CA SER A 59 0.65 -1.25 4.92
C SER A 59 2.12 -1.51 4.63
N ALA A 60 2.99 -0.77 5.32
CA ALA A 60 4.42 -1.00 5.29
C ALA A 60 4.99 -0.67 6.67
N SER A 61 5.93 -1.50 7.11
CA SER A 61 6.60 -1.37 8.39
C SER A 61 8.05 -1.82 8.26
N LEU A 62 8.88 -1.43 9.22
CA LEU A 62 10.24 -1.92 9.30
C LEU A 62 10.21 -3.42 9.55
N TYR A 63 10.92 -4.17 8.70
CA TYR A 63 11.09 -5.59 8.89
C TYR A 63 11.90 -5.84 10.17
N SER A 64 11.29 -6.49 11.16
CA SER A 64 11.95 -6.93 12.38
C SER A 64 11.89 -8.44 12.44
N ALA A 65 13.00 -9.11 12.10
CA ALA A 65 13.13 -10.54 12.29
C ALA A 65 13.18 -10.84 13.81
N GLY A 66 12.01 -11.14 14.40
CA GLY A 66 11.90 -11.58 15.80
C GLY A 66 11.14 -10.66 16.75
N VAL A 67 9.96 -10.16 16.36
CA VAL A 67 8.99 -9.64 17.34
C VAL A 67 7.61 -10.23 17.07
N ASP A 68 7.37 -11.42 17.62
CA ASP A 68 6.05 -12.05 17.71
C ASP A 68 5.08 -11.29 18.66
N ASN A 69 5.25 -9.98 18.84
CA ASN A 69 4.46 -9.11 19.73
C ASN A 69 4.06 -7.80 19.04
N LEU A 70 3.56 -7.87 17.80
CA LEU A 70 2.74 -6.78 17.29
C LEU A 70 1.34 -6.90 17.92
N PRO A 71 0.78 -5.87 18.57
CA PRO A 71 -0.58 -5.93 19.06
C PRO A 71 -1.50 -6.24 17.88
N THR A 72 -2.30 -7.30 18.01
CA THR A 72 -3.35 -7.64 17.05
C THR A 72 -4.15 -6.37 16.76
N PRO A 73 -4.47 -6.04 15.50
CA PRO A 73 -5.42 -4.98 15.20
C PRO A 73 -6.65 -5.18 16.10
N PRO A 74 -7.18 -4.12 16.74
CA PRO A 74 -8.37 -4.27 17.57
C PRO A 74 -9.45 -4.97 16.74
N GLU A 75 -9.97 -6.08 17.27
CA GLU A 75 -11.05 -6.84 16.63
C GLU A 75 -12.16 -5.84 16.28
N PRO A 76 -12.69 -5.85 15.05
CA PRO A 76 -13.83 -5.00 14.72
C PRO A 76 -14.92 -5.27 15.76
N PRO A 77 -15.61 -4.22 16.27
CA PRO A 77 -16.59 -4.41 17.32
C PRO A 77 -17.59 -5.48 16.89
N ARG A 78 -17.68 -6.57 17.65
CA ARG A 78 -18.70 -7.59 17.43
C ARG A 78 -20.03 -6.89 17.34
N SER A 79 -20.74 -7.10 16.23
CA SER A 79 -22.13 -6.67 16.10
C SER A 79 -22.94 -7.41 17.17
N THR A 80 -23.11 -6.79 18.33
CA THR A 80 -24.13 -7.19 19.29
C THR A 80 -25.45 -6.89 18.62
N SER A 81 -26.16 -7.95 18.24
CA SER A 81 -27.42 -7.94 17.50
C SER A 81 -28.60 -7.41 18.33
N GLY A 82 -28.48 -6.22 18.91
CA GLY A 82 -29.46 -5.71 19.88
C GLY A 82 -29.52 -4.20 20.07
N ASP A 83 -28.84 -3.39 19.26
CA ASP A 83 -28.96 -1.92 19.33
C ASP A 83 -29.62 -1.40 18.04
N PRO A 84 -30.73 -0.65 18.11
CA PRO A 84 -31.37 -0.11 16.92
C PRO A 84 -30.40 0.83 16.20
N SER A 85 -30.22 0.59 14.90
CA SER A 85 -29.39 1.42 14.02
C SER A 85 -29.63 2.91 14.30
N PRO A 86 -28.59 3.73 14.55
CA PRO A 86 -28.77 5.17 14.58
C PRO A 86 -29.29 5.63 13.21
N PRO A 87 -30.22 6.60 13.15
CA PRO A 87 -30.78 7.05 11.88
C PRO A 87 -29.66 7.55 10.98
N LEU A 88 -29.70 7.11 9.71
CA LEU A 88 -28.79 7.58 8.67
C LEU A 88 -28.83 9.11 8.64
N ARG A 89 -27.76 9.75 9.10
CA ARG A 89 -27.60 11.19 8.89
C ARG A 89 -27.48 11.41 7.38
N PRO A 90 -28.25 12.34 6.79
CA PRO A 90 -28.03 12.70 5.40
C PRO A 90 -26.58 13.18 5.25
N TYR A 91 -25.90 12.68 4.22
CA TYR A 91 -24.58 13.13 3.80
C TYR A 91 -24.64 14.66 3.64
N SER A 92 -24.09 15.41 4.60
CA SER A 92 -23.82 16.83 4.41
C SER A 92 -22.60 16.91 3.52
N SER A 93 -22.82 17.22 2.24
CA SER A 93 -21.78 17.66 1.32
C SER A 93 -21.22 19.00 1.81
N ARG A 94 -20.32 18.96 2.79
CA ARG A 94 -19.51 20.13 3.11
C ARG A 94 -18.33 20.13 2.14
N ALA A 95 -18.51 20.85 1.04
CA ALA A 95 -17.41 21.33 0.23
C ALA A 95 -16.43 22.07 1.14
N GLY A 96 -15.32 21.41 1.45
CA GLY A 96 -14.18 21.95 2.15
C GLY A 96 -12.96 21.69 1.28
N THR A 97 -12.72 22.60 0.35
CA THR A 97 -11.47 22.67 -0.41
C THR A 97 -10.33 22.94 0.56
N ASN A 98 -9.56 21.91 0.91
CA ASN A 98 -8.17 22.10 1.34
C ASN A 98 -7.28 21.76 0.14
N LEU A 99 -7.22 22.72 -0.79
CA LEU A 99 -6.10 22.86 -1.71
C LEU A 99 -4.87 23.19 -0.87
N ILE A 100 -3.97 22.22 -0.69
CA ILE A 100 -2.58 22.55 -0.40
C ILE A 100 -2.01 22.99 -1.74
N GLU A 101 -2.04 24.30 -1.99
CA GLU A 101 -1.31 24.90 -3.11
C GLU A 101 0.19 24.68 -2.86
N ASN A 102 0.82 23.82 -3.67
CA ASN A 102 2.25 23.86 -3.82
C ASN A 102 2.61 25.22 -4.45
N PRO A 103 3.57 26.00 -3.90
CA PRO A 103 4.05 27.19 -4.59
C PRO A 103 4.70 26.79 -5.92
N PRO A 104 4.58 27.61 -6.98
CA PRO A 104 5.21 27.33 -8.26
C PRO A 104 6.72 27.22 -8.08
N SER A 105 7.30 26.07 -8.47
CA SER A 105 8.75 25.95 -8.64
C SER A 105 9.20 26.97 -9.68
N LYS A 106 9.86 28.03 -9.22
CA LYS A 106 10.76 28.79 -10.07
C LYS A 106 11.98 27.90 -10.34
N ASP A 107 12.48 27.98 -11.56
CA ASP A 107 13.80 27.50 -11.98
C ASP A 107 13.90 26.06 -12.51
N PHE A 108 13.10 25.74 -13.53
CA PHE A 108 13.55 24.79 -14.55
C PHE A 108 13.52 25.44 -15.95
N GLN A 109 14.68 25.89 -16.42
CA GLN A 109 14.92 26.25 -17.83
C GLN A 109 15.58 25.04 -18.52
N PRO A 110 15.01 24.51 -19.62
CA PRO A 110 15.70 23.52 -20.43
C PRO A 110 16.90 24.15 -21.14
N PRO A 111 18.02 23.42 -21.35
CA PRO A 111 19.15 23.94 -22.11
C PRO A 111 18.73 24.24 -23.55
N LYS A 112 19.11 25.43 -24.05
CA LYS A 112 19.04 25.74 -25.48
C LYS A 112 20.09 24.89 -26.19
N GLY A 113 19.66 24.07 -27.14
CA GLY A 113 20.57 23.36 -28.03
C GLY A 113 21.26 24.35 -28.96
N ASP A 114 22.57 24.14 -29.14
CA ASP A 114 23.38 24.71 -30.21
C ASP A 114 23.12 23.98 -31.55
#